data_AF-A0A7Y0SQN6-F1
#
_entry.id   AF-A0A7Y0SQN6-F1
#
_cell.length_a   1.000
_cell.length_b   1.000
_cell.length_c   1.000
_cell.angle_alpha   90.00
_cell.angle_beta   90.00
_cell.angle_gamma   90.00
#
_symmetry.space_group_name_H-M   'P 1'
#
loop_
_entity.id
_entity.type
_entity.pdbx_description
1 polymer ?
#
loop_
_entity_poly.entity_id
_entity_poly.type
_entity_poly.pdbx_seq_one_letter_code
_entity_poly.pdbx_strand_id
1 'polypeptide(L)'
;MKKFTAAALTALLFTAVPTFANTDTNADKMTNETLLECANASNARNAIPEHRAVFRHYLMSERGYSFSQLSSTETEFKAQDNNDSEIEQFYQTQCKDVGEQLYRVGY
;
A
#
# COMPACT_ATOMS: atom_id res chain seq x y z
N MET A 1 -45.99 21.68 4.77
CA MET A 1 -44.69 22.40 4.79
C MET A 1 -43.80 21.81 5.87
N LYS A 2 -42.49 21.73 5.59
CA LYS A 2 -41.35 21.21 6.38
C LYS A 2 -40.98 19.74 6.13
N LYS A 3 -39.75 19.33 5.84
CA LYS A 3 -38.49 19.97 5.41
C LYS A 3 -37.71 18.80 4.79
N PHE A 4 -37.25 18.91 3.54
CA PHE A 4 -36.32 17.94 2.95
C PHE A 4 -34.95 18.15 3.58
N THR A 5 -34.45 17.16 4.33
CA THR A 5 -33.03 17.10 4.68
C THR A 5 -32.30 16.43 3.52
N ALA A 6 -31.77 17.25 2.61
CA ALA A 6 -30.78 16.82 1.65
C ALA A 6 -29.53 16.40 2.42
N ALA A 7 -29.26 15.09 2.47
CA ALA A 7 -27.96 14.58 2.86
C ALA A 7 -26.99 14.91 1.72
N ALA A 8 -26.13 15.91 1.94
CA ALA A 8 -25.01 16.19 1.08
C ALA A 8 -24.02 15.01 1.16
N LEU A 9 -24.06 14.12 0.17
CA LEU A 9 -22.99 13.17 -0.08
C LEU A 9 -21.82 13.95 -0.70
N THR A 10 -20.90 14.35 0.16
CA THR A 10 -19.60 14.90 -0.21
C THR A 10 -18.88 13.84 -1.04
N ALA A 11 -18.85 14.03 -2.36
CA ALA A 11 -17.96 13.29 -3.23
C ALA A 11 -16.53 13.62 -2.81
N LEU A 12 -15.85 12.68 -2.15
CA LEU A 12 -14.42 12.70 -1.94
C LEU A 12 -13.77 12.49 -3.31
N LEU A 13 -13.58 13.59 -4.04
CA LEU A 13 -12.70 13.66 -5.19
C LEU A 13 -11.27 13.42 -4.69
N PHE A 14 -10.84 12.15 -4.71
CA PHE A 14 -9.44 11.78 -4.59
C PHE A 14 -8.72 12.14 -5.89
N THR A 15 -8.47 13.42 -6.12
CA THR A 15 -7.41 13.87 -7.02
C THR A 15 -6.16 14.12 -6.17
N ALA A 16 -5.54 13.05 -5.69
CA ALA A 16 -4.21 13.10 -5.11
C ALA A 16 -3.22 12.77 -6.22
N VAL A 17 -2.65 13.82 -6.82
CA VAL A 17 -1.42 13.70 -7.60
C VAL A 17 -0.35 13.16 -6.64
N PRO A 18 0.38 12.08 -6.94
CA PRO A 18 1.38 11.56 -6.03
C PRO A 18 2.55 12.52 -5.97
N THR A 19 2.67 13.25 -4.85
CA THR A 19 3.88 13.96 -4.48
C THR A 19 4.92 12.90 -4.08
N PHE A 20 5.69 12.40 -5.04
CA PHE A 20 6.79 11.47 -4.79
C PHE A 20 7.94 12.21 -4.10
N ALA A 21 7.87 12.32 -2.77
CA ALA A 21 8.96 12.80 -1.95
C ALA A 21 8.84 12.21 -0.53
N ASN A 22 9.25 10.96 -0.37
CA ASN A 22 9.73 10.46 0.92
C ASN A 22 10.59 9.21 0.70
N THR A 23 11.90 9.42 0.53
CA THR A 23 12.91 8.36 0.64
C THR A 23 13.25 8.11 2.11
N ASP A 24 12.23 7.91 2.95
CA ASP A 24 12.47 7.40 4.30
C ASP A 24 12.46 5.88 4.18
N THR A 25 13.66 5.29 4.15
CA THR A 25 13.87 3.84 4.09
C THR A 25 13.53 3.18 5.42
N ASN A 26 12.49 3.64 6.11
CA ASN A 26 12.07 3.18 7.41
C ASN A 26 10.56 2.93 7.41
N ALA A 27 10.19 1.65 7.43
CA ALA A 27 8.80 1.20 7.49
C ALA A 27 8.00 1.81 8.67
N ASP A 28 8.67 2.18 9.77
CA ASP A 28 8.02 2.79 10.94
C ASP A 28 7.42 4.17 10.65
N LYS A 29 7.97 4.87 9.66
CA LYS A 29 7.55 6.22 9.26
C LYS A 29 6.58 6.23 8.09
N MET A 30 6.39 5.09 7.42
CA MET A 30 5.39 4.96 6.36
C MET A 30 4.00 4.82 6.98
N THR A 31 2.98 5.35 6.28
CA THR A 31 1.60 5.12 6.70
C THR A 31 1.20 3.66 6.42
N ASN A 32 0.18 3.19 7.12
CA ASN A 32 -0.33 1.84 6.91
C ASN A 32 -0.82 1.62 5.48
N GLU A 33 -1.41 2.64 4.86
CA GLU A 33 -1.87 2.60 3.47
C GLU A 33 -0.69 2.37 2.52
N THR A 34 0.40 3.13 2.66
CA THR A 34 1.58 2.95 1.80
C THR A 34 2.24 1.59 2.02
N LEU A 35 2.27 1.09 3.27
CA LEU A 35 2.80 -0.25 3.56
C LEU A 35 1.94 -1.36 2.93
N LEU A 36 0.61 -1.22 2.94
CA LEU A 36 -0.31 -2.15 2.28
C LEU A 36 -0.14 -2.11 0.76
N GLU A 37 -0.02 -0.93 0.18
CA GLU A 37 0.29 -0.77 -1.24
C GLU A 37 1.63 -1.40 -1.59
N CYS A 38 2.67 -1.23 -0.76
CA CYS A 38 3.96 -1.88 -0.97
C CYS A 38 3.90 -3.40 -0.85
N ALA A 39 3.14 -3.95 0.10
CA ALA A 39 2.90 -5.38 0.21
C ALA A 39 2.26 -5.95 -1.07
N ASN A 40 1.35 -5.20 -1.70
CA ASN A 40 0.63 -5.61 -2.90
C ASN A 40 1.44 -5.38 -4.18
N ALA A 41 2.07 -4.21 -4.33
CA ALA A 41 2.93 -3.85 -5.46
C ALA A 41 4.19 -4.71 -5.53
N SER A 42 4.62 -5.31 -4.42
CA SER A 42 5.70 -6.31 -4.40
C SER A 42 5.33 -7.65 -5.06
N ASN A 43 4.13 -7.79 -5.64
CA ASN A 43 3.78 -8.84 -6.61
C ASN A 43 4.08 -8.44 -8.07
N ALA A 44 4.54 -7.21 -8.35
CA ALA A 44 4.85 -6.78 -9.70
C ALA A 44 5.94 -7.67 -10.33
N ARG A 45 5.92 -7.78 -11.67
CA ARG A 45 6.77 -8.70 -12.43
C ARG A 45 8.27 -8.59 -12.10
N ASN A 46 8.75 -7.38 -11.83
CA ASN A 46 10.17 -7.09 -11.54
C ASN A 46 10.43 -6.75 -10.06
N ALA A 47 9.50 -7.11 -9.17
CA ALA A 47 9.70 -7.00 -7.73
C ALA A 47 10.60 -8.13 -7.20
N ILE A 48 11.28 -7.87 -6.09
CA ILE A 48 12.05 -8.89 -5.37
C ILE A 48 11.03 -9.82 -4.67
N PRO A 49 11.04 -11.13 -4.95
CA PRO A 49 9.99 -12.05 -4.50
C PRO A 49 9.75 -12.04 -2.98
N GLU A 50 10.82 -11.87 -2.20
CA GLU A 50 10.79 -11.88 -0.75
C GLU A 50 10.08 -10.65 -0.17
N HIS A 51 10.09 -9.52 -0.87
CA HIS A 51 9.59 -8.23 -0.33
C HIS A 51 8.11 -8.31 0.07
N ARG A 52 7.29 -9.03 -0.70
CA ARG A 52 5.89 -9.23 -0.33
C ARG A 52 5.75 -9.93 1.02
N ALA A 53 6.56 -10.95 1.30
CA ALA A 53 6.47 -11.70 2.54
C ALA A 53 6.85 -10.81 3.73
N VAL A 54 7.94 -10.06 3.61
CA VAL A 54 8.45 -9.23 4.72
C VAL A 54 7.54 -8.03 5.02
N PHE A 55 6.97 -7.38 3.99
CA PHE A 55 5.97 -6.32 4.20
C PHE A 55 4.73 -6.85 4.92
N ARG A 56 4.24 -8.04 4.52
CA ARG A 56 3.08 -8.67 5.16
C ARG A 56 3.39 -9.09 6.60
N HIS A 57 4.59 -9.61 6.85
CA HIS A 57 5.02 -9.97 8.20
C HIS A 57 5.11 -8.73 9.09
N TYR A 58 5.75 -7.65 8.63
CA TYR A 58 5.81 -6.38 9.35
C TYR A 58 4.41 -5.81 9.66
N LEU A 59 3.50 -5.82 8.68
CA LEU A 59 2.11 -5.38 8.89
C LEU A 59 1.39 -6.22 9.95
N MET A 60 1.66 -7.52 10.01
CA MET A 60 1.07 -8.41 11.02
C MET A 60 1.69 -8.24 12.40
N SER A 61 3.02 -8.15 12.50
CA SER A 61 3.74 -8.10 13.78
C SER A 61 3.69 -6.72 14.42
N GLU A 62 3.94 -5.66 13.64
CA GLU A 62 4.11 -4.29 14.16
C GLU A 62 2.86 -3.43 14.00
N ARG A 63 2.05 -3.69 12.97
CA ARG A 63 0.87 -2.86 12.65
C ARG A 63 -0.47 -3.52 12.99
N GLY A 64 -0.45 -4.76 13.50
CA GLY A 64 -1.65 -5.44 14.00
C GLY A 64 -2.63 -5.88 12.91
N TYR A 65 -2.19 -6.02 11.66
CA TYR A 65 -3.02 -6.56 10.59
C TYR A 65 -3.21 -8.06 10.72
N SER A 66 -4.42 -8.54 10.45
CA SER A 66 -4.70 -9.98 10.29
C SER A 66 -4.39 -10.45 8.87
N PHE A 67 -4.13 -11.76 8.72
CA PHE A 67 -4.00 -12.38 7.40
C PHE A 67 -5.22 -12.13 6.50
N SER A 68 -6.43 -12.15 7.07
CA SER A 68 -7.66 -11.89 6.33
C SER A 68 -7.70 -10.47 5.78
N GLN A 69 -7.30 -9.46 6.57
CA GLN A 69 -7.24 -8.08 6.09
C GLN A 69 -6.25 -7.93 4.94
N LEU A 70 -5.04 -8.51 5.06
CA LEU A 70 -4.04 -8.47 4.00
C LEU A 70 -4.48 -9.19 2.71
N SER A 71 -5.30 -10.23 2.84
CA SER A 71 -5.83 -10.96 1.68
C SER A 71 -6.96 -10.21 1.00
N SER A 72 -7.79 -9.50 1.78
CA SER A 72 -8.81 -8.61 1.24
C SER A 72 -8.18 -7.44 0.49
N THR A 73 -7.17 -6.77 1.06
CA THR A 73 -6.51 -5.64 0.38
C THR A 73 -5.79 -6.07 -0.90
N GLU A 74 -5.19 -7.26 -0.93
CA GLU A 74 -4.60 -7.81 -2.16
C GLU A 74 -5.67 -8.07 -3.25
N THR A 75 -6.84 -8.55 -2.84
CA THR A 75 -7.96 -8.78 -3.75
C THR A 75 -8.48 -7.46 -4.33
N GLU A 76 -8.64 -6.44 -3.49
CA GLU A 76 -9.04 -5.10 -3.90
C GLU A 76 -7.99 -4.47 -4.84
N PHE A 77 -6.70 -4.60 -4.51
CA PHE A 77 -5.61 -4.09 -5.34
C PHE A 77 -5.57 -4.74 -6.74
N LYS A 78 -5.87 -6.04 -6.85
CA LYS A 78 -5.95 -6.75 -8.14
C LYS A 78 -7.23 -6.42 -8.92
N ALA A 79 -8.30 -6.02 -8.22
CA ALA A 79 -9.56 -5.62 -8.85
C ALA A 79 -9.51 -4.19 -9.37
N GLN A 80 -8.61 -3.35 -8.85
CA GLN A 80 -8.27 -2.08 -9.46
C GLN A 80 -7.55 -2.37 -10.78
N ASP A 81 -8.07 -1.82 -11.89
CA ASP A 81 -7.48 -1.90 -13.23
C ASP A 81 -6.23 -1.03 -13.32
N ASN A 82 -5.26 -1.34 -12.44
CA ASN A 82 -4.03 -0.60 -12.25
C ASN A 82 -3.09 -0.90 -13.42
N ASN A 83 -2.44 0.13 -13.94
CA ASN A 83 -1.45 -0.03 -14.98
C ASN A 83 -0.20 -0.73 -14.41
N ASP A 84 0.18 -1.88 -14.97
CA ASP A 84 1.35 -2.66 -14.55
C ASP A 84 2.64 -1.83 -14.50
N SER A 85 2.82 -0.90 -15.45
CA SER A 85 4.00 -0.01 -15.47
C SER A 85 3.99 0.99 -14.31
N GLU A 86 2.82 1.46 -13.89
CA GLU A 86 2.69 2.38 -12.75
C GLU A 86 2.94 1.64 -11.44
N ILE A 87 2.43 0.41 -11.31
CA ILE A 87 2.71 -0.46 -10.15
C ILE A 87 4.21 -0.74 -10.05
N GLU A 88 4.85 -1.10 -11.17
CA GLU A 88 6.29 -1.35 -11.18
C GLU A 88 7.08 -0.11 -10.78
N GLN A 89 6.73 1.06 -11.33
CA GLN A 89 7.38 2.31 -10.96
C GLN A 89 7.18 2.66 -9.49
N PHE A 90 5.96 2.48 -8.96
CA PHE A 90 5.66 2.67 -7.55
C PHE A 90 6.52 1.74 -6.67
N TYR A 91 6.60 0.46 -7.03
CA TYR A 91 7.44 -0.49 -6.32
C TYR A 91 8.91 -0.04 -6.30
N GLN A 92 9.48 0.30 -7.46
CA GLN A 92 10.89 0.69 -7.57
C GLN A 92 11.20 1.97 -6.79
N THR A 93 10.25 2.92 -6.72
CA THR A 93 10.47 4.24 -6.11
C THR A 93 10.16 4.27 -4.62
N GLN A 94 9.13 3.56 -4.16
CA GLN A 94 8.60 3.70 -2.80
C GLN A 94 8.80 2.44 -1.94
N CYS A 95 8.90 1.26 -2.54
CA CYS A 95 8.81 0.00 -1.80
C CYS A 95 10.11 -0.78 -1.76
N LYS A 96 10.93 -0.70 -2.80
CA LYS A 96 12.12 -1.54 -2.93
C LYS A 96 13.09 -1.39 -1.77
N ASP A 97 13.49 -0.16 -1.44
CA ASP A 97 14.50 0.07 -0.40
C ASP A 97 13.97 -0.27 1.01
N VAL A 98 12.67 -0.06 1.24
CA VAL A 98 12.02 -0.43 2.50
C VAL A 98 11.87 -1.95 2.60
N GLY A 99 11.52 -2.63 1.51
CA GLY A 99 11.46 -4.10 1.47
C GLY A 99 12.83 -4.73 1.76
N GLU A 100 13.89 -4.17 1.18
CA GLU A 100 15.28 -4.59 1.44
C GLU A 100 15.66 -4.34 2.91
N GLN A 101 15.27 -3.20 3.49
CA GLN A 101 15.48 -2.90 4.90
C GLN A 101 14.75 -3.91 5.80
N LEU A 102 13.48 -4.19 5.55
CA LEU A 102 12.67 -5.14 6.31
C LEU A 102 13.25 -6.56 6.24
N TYR A 103 13.67 -6.98 5.04
CA TYR A 103 14.34 -8.27 4.83
C TYR A 103 15.64 -8.37 5.65
N ARG A 104 16.46 -7.31 5.67
CA ARG A 104 17.72 -7.29 6.43
C ARG A 104 17.52 -7.40 7.94
N VAL A 105 16.43 -6.86 8.47
CA VAL A 105 16.13 -6.91 9.92
C VAL A 105 15.31 -8.13 10.33
N GLY A 106 14.99 -9.03 9.40
CA GLY A 106 14.42 -10.34 9.69
C GLY A 106 12.89 -10.38 9.78
N TYR A 107 12.20 -9.45 9.14
CA TYR A 107 10.79 -9.65 8.80
C TYR A 107 10.63 -10.61 7.63
#